data_AF-A0A6I2JV19-F1
#
_entry.id   AF-A0A6I2JV19-F1
#
_cell.length_a   1.000
_cell.length_b   1.000
_cell.length_c   1.000
_cell.angle_alpha   90.00
_cell.angle_beta   90.00
_cell.angle_gamma   90.00
#
_symmetry.space_group_name_H-M   'P 1'
#
loop_
_entity.id
_entity.type
_entity.pdbx_description
1 polymer ?
#
loop_
_entity_poly.entity_id
_entity_poly.type
_entity_poly.pdbx_seq_one_letter_code
_entity_poly.pdbx_strand_id
1 'polypeptide(L)'
;MELKDPMVELLSSLEQIVLTRDAKPSVSEISINQTTVPEPQRLREMTGMQVDEFARVMGVSVSSVKSWEAQRTRPSATARKLMKLLQANPYLGRQLLE
;
A
#
# COMPACT_ATOMS: atom_id res chain seq x y z
N MET A 1 -39.35 -33.80 20.90
CA MET A 1 -39.01 -32.40 20.56
C MET A 1 -38.31 -31.82 21.78
N GLU A 2 -36.98 -31.79 21.78
CA GLU A 2 -36.23 -31.11 22.84
C GLU A 2 -36.47 -29.60 22.71
N LEU A 3 -37.26 -29.06 23.62
CA LEU A 3 -37.42 -27.62 23.81
C LEU A 3 -36.08 -27.09 24.29
N LYS A 4 -35.30 -26.50 23.38
CA LYS A 4 -34.14 -25.68 23.74
C LYS A 4 -34.69 -24.56 24.62
N ASP A 5 -34.25 -24.53 25.87
CA ASP A 5 -34.72 -23.57 26.85
C ASP A 5 -34.44 -22.14 26.33
N PRO A 6 -35.47 -21.30 26.12
CA PRO A 6 -35.33 -20.01 25.43
C PRO A 6 -34.42 -19.04 26.19
N MET A 7 -34.23 -19.27 27.50
CA MET A 7 -33.28 -18.53 28.32
C MET A 7 -31.84 -18.82 27.93
N VAL A 8 -31.51 -20.05 27.50
CA VAL A 8 -30.15 -20.43 27.09
C VAL A 8 -29.77 -19.77 25.77
N GLU A 9 -30.71 -19.67 24.83
CA GLU A 9 -30.52 -18.95 23.56
C GLU A 9 -30.30 -17.45 23.81
N LEU A 10 -31.07 -16.86 24.73
CA LEU A 10 -30.90 -15.45 25.11
C LEU A 10 -29.59 -15.19 25.84
N LEU A 11 -29.18 -16.07 26.74
CA LEU A 11 -27.89 -15.97 27.45
C LEU A 11 -26.72 -16.13 26.48
N SER A 12 -26.79 -17.09 25.54
CA SER A 12 -25.81 -17.27 24.48
C SER A 12 -25.71 -16.04 23.57
N SER A 13 -26.86 -15.44 23.21
CA SER A 13 -26.91 -14.20 22.43
C SER A 13 -26.30 -13.01 23.18
N LEU A 14 -26.56 -12.88 24.49
CA LEU A 14 -25.97 -11.82 25.32
C LEU A 14 -24.47 -12.03 25.55
N GLU A 15 -24.00 -13.26 25.71
CA GLU A 15 -22.57 -13.58 25.73
C GLU A 15 -21.88 -13.18 24.42
N GLN A 16 -22.49 -13.46 23.26
CA GLN A 16 -21.97 -13.02 21.96
C GLN A 16 -21.89 -11.49 21.84
N ILE A 17 -22.85 -10.75 22.41
CA ILE A 17 -22.88 -9.28 22.38
C ILE A 17 -21.80 -8.68 23.31
N VAL A 18 -21.54 -9.29 24.47
CA VAL A 18 -20.51 -8.81 25.40
C VAL A 18 -19.10 -9.12 24.86
N LEU A 19 -18.88 -10.29 24.27
CA LEU A 19 -17.60 -10.69 23.67
C LEU A 19 -17.27 -9.88 22.40
N THR A 20 -18.29 -9.46 21.64
CA THR A 20 -18.09 -8.59 20.46
C THR A 20 -17.91 -7.11 20.80
N ARG A 21 -18.15 -6.69 22.06
CA ARG A 21 -17.94 -5.31 22.48
C ARG A 21 -16.46 -4.94 22.66
N ASP A 22 -15.59 -5.94 22.85
CA ASP A 22 -14.13 -5.81 22.78
C ASP A 22 -13.55 -6.23 21.42
N ALA A 23 -14.38 -6.76 20.53
CA ALA A 23 -14.11 -6.70 19.10
C ALA A 23 -14.44 -5.28 18.64
N LYS A 24 -13.49 -4.36 18.91
CA LYS A 24 -13.10 -3.38 17.90
C LYS A 24 -13.28 -4.09 16.56
N PRO A 25 -14.21 -3.67 15.68
CA PRO A 25 -14.20 -4.22 14.34
C PRO A 25 -12.76 -4.04 13.89
N SER A 26 -12.16 -5.15 13.53
CA SER A 26 -10.97 -5.22 12.71
C SER A 26 -11.32 -4.51 11.41
N VAL A 27 -11.46 -3.19 11.47
CA VAL A 27 -11.17 -2.30 10.39
C VAL A 27 -9.65 -2.26 10.39
N SER A 28 -9.07 -3.38 9.95
CA SER A 28 -7.78 -3.44 9.25
C SER A 28 -7.80 -2.60 7.96
N GLU A 29 -8.86 -1.79 7.78
CA GLU A 29 -9.17 -0.83 6.75
C GLU A 29 -9.25 0.60 7.32
N ILE A 30 -8.55 0.90 8.41
CA ILE A 30 -7.65 2.05 8.30
C ILE A 30 -6.62 1.44 7.33
N SER A 31 -6.82 1.41 6.01
CA SER A 31 -6.76 2.63 5.19
C SER A 31 -5.93 3.67 5.92
N ILE A 32 -4.77 3.22 6.41
CA ILE A 32 -3.61 4.04 6.40
C ILE A 32 -3.66 4.51 4.96
N ASN A 33 -3.96 5.78 4.80
CA ASN A 33 -3.49 6.59 3.71
C ASN A 33 -1.94 6.51 3.66
N GLN A 34 -1.33 5.32 3.75
CA GLN A 34 -0.45 4.86 2.72
C GLN A 34 -1.28 4.97 1.42
N THR A 35 -1.40 6.12 0.76
CA THR A 35 -0.24 6.81 0.19
C THR A 35 1.03 5.96 0.25
N THR A 36 0.93 4.68 -0.14
CA THR A 36 2.05 3.78 -0.29
C THR A 36 2.89 4.50 -1.32
N VAL A 37 3.98 5.09 -0.86
CA VAL A 37 5.02 5.52 -1.79
C VAL A 37 5.31 4.24 -2.57
N PRO A 38 5.01 4.19 -3.88
CA PRO A 38 5.22 2.96 -4.62
C PRO A 38 6.70 2.62 -4.49
N GLU A 39 6.98 1.39 -4.07
CA GLU A 39 8.36 0.93 -3.96
C GLU A 39 9.03 1.14 -5.32
N PRO A 40 10.14 1.89 -5.40
CA PRO A 40 10.73 2.29 -6.68
C PRO A 40 11.06 1.08 -7.55
N GLN A 41 11.39 -0.05 -6.92
CA GLN A 41 11.59 -1.33 -7.58
C GLN A 41 10.33 -1.81 -8.31
N ARG A 42 9.18 -1.89 -7.61
CA ARG A 42 7.91 -2.32 -8.22
C ARG A 42 7.47 -1.36 -9.32
N LEU A 43 7.65 -0.07 -9.11
CA LEU A 43 7.29 0.94 -10.09
C LEU A 43 8.13 0.76 -11.37
N ARG A 44 9.43 0.57 -11.22
CA ARG A 44 10.35 0.30 -12.32
C ARG A 44 9.95 -0.97 -13.07
N GLU A 45 9.69 -2.06 -12.35
CA GLU A 45 9.21 -3.34 -12.93
C GLU A 45 7.89 -3.17 -13.69
N MET A 46 6.95 -2.42 -13.13
CA MET A 46 5.65 -2.15 -13.77
C MET A 46 5.79 -1.29 -15.04
N THR A 47 6.75 -0.36 -15.06
CA THR A 47 7.05 0.44 -16.25
C THR A 47 7.90 -0.29 -17.29
N GLY A 48 8.49 -1.44 -16.94
CA GLY A 48 9.39 -2.19 -17.80
C GLY A 48 10.73 -1.49 -18.09
N MET A 49 11.14 -0.56 -17.21
CA MET A 49 12.35 0.24 -17.40
C MET A 49 13.56 -0.37 -16.70
N GLN A 50 14.74 -0.14 -17.26
CA GLN A 50 16.00 -0.41 -16.57
C GLN A 50 16.26 0.65 -15.48
N VAL A 51 17.21 0.38 -14.59
CA VAL A 51 17.51 1.28 -13.46
C VAL A 51 18.07 2.62 -13.96
N ASP A 52 18.84 2.63 -15.04
CA ASP A 52 19.36 3.83 -15.70
C ASP A 52 18.25 4.67 -16.35
N GLU A 53 17.33 4.04 -17.06
CA GLU A 53 16.17 4.69 -17.65
C GLU A 53 15.28 5.30 -16.57
N PHE A 54 15.00 4.54 -15.52
CA PHE A 54 14.21 5.03 -14.39
C PHE A 54 14.91 6.20 -13.68
N ALA A 55 16.23 6.15 -13.52
CA ALA A 55 17.01 7.26 -12.96
C ALA A 55 16.90 8.53 -13.82
N ARG A 56 16.96 8.37 -15.15
CA ARG A 56 16.82 9.46 -16.11
C ARG A 56 15.43 10.09 -16.07
N VAL A 57 14.37 9.28 -16.07
CA VAL A 57 12.97 9.72 -15.93
C VAL A 57 12.76 10.46 -14.61
N MET A 58 13.36 9.95 -13.53
CA MET A 58 13.25 10.54 -12.20
C MET A 58 14.14 11.77 -11.99
N GLY A 59 15.07 12.07 -12.91
CA GLY A 59 16.05 13.15 -12.79
C GLY A 59 17.04 12.95 -11.64
N VAL A 60 17.37 11.70 -11.30
CA VAL A 60 18.28 11.36 -10.21
C VAL A 60 19.39 10.43 -10.68
N SER A 61 20.41 10.22 -9.85
CA SER A 61 21.49 9.28 -10.15
C SER A 61 21.02 7.83 -10.00
N VAL A 62 21.63 6.93 -10.77
CA VAL A 62 21.43 5.47 -10.66
C VAL A 62 21.68 4.97 -9.23
N SER A 63 22.67 5.55 -8.55
CA SER A 63 22.97 5.29 -7.14
C SER A 63 21.83 5.69 -6.20
N SER A 64 21.09 6.75 -6.51
CA SER A 64 19.92 7.18 -5.74
C SER A 64 18.78 6.18 -5.89
N VAL A 65 18.52 5.72 -7.12
CA VAL A 65 17.51 4.68 -7.38
C VAL A 65 17.86 3.39 -6.65
N LYS A 66 19.10 2.90 -6.77
CA LYS A 66 19.58 1.72 -6.03
C LYS A 66 19.47 1.89 -4.51
N SER A 67 19.76 3.09 -3.99
CA SER A 67 19.64 3.38 -2.56
C SER A 67 18.18 3.40 -2.10
N TRP A 68 17.25 3.78 -2.97
CA TRP A 68 15.82 3.70 -2.68
C TRP A 68 15.30 2.27 -2.75
N GLU A 69 15.69 1.49 -3.76
CA GLU A 69 15.34 0.06 -3.86
C GLU A 69 15.92 -0.74 -2.68
N ALA A 70 17.12 -0.41 -2.20
CA ALA A 70 17.73 -0.98 -1.01
C ALA A 70 17.20 -0.40 0.32
N GLN A 71 16.18 0.46 0.27
CA GLN A 71 15.57 1.13 1.43
C GLN A 71 16.57 1.91 2.32
N ARG A 72 17.76 2.24 1.79
CA ARG A 72 18.82 3.00 2.48
C ARG A 72 18.48 4.47 2.61
N THR A 73 17.73 5.01 1.65
CA THR A 73 17.41 6.44 1.60
C THR A 73 15.96 6.61 1.15
N ARG A 74 15.27 7.62 1.67
CA ARG A 74 13.90 7.93 1.28
C ARG A 74 13.89 8.91 0.10
N PRO A 75 13.03 8.71 -0.91
CA PRO A 75 12.88 9.67 -1.99
C PRO A 75 12.35 11.02 -1.48
N SER A 76 12.80 12.10 -2.15
CA SER A 76 12.33 13.46 -1.87
C SER A 76 10.81 13.57 -2.09
N ALA A 77 10.19 14.62 -1.55
CA ALA A 77 8.75 14.84 -1.71
C ALA A 77 8.36 14.97 -3.20
N THR A 78 9.21 15.60 -4.01
CA THR A 78 9.03 15.73 -5.47
C THR A 78 9.16 14.38 -6.17
N ALA A 79 10.19 13.60 -5.85
CA ALA A 79 10.37 12.26 -6.41
C ALA A 79 9.17 11.36 -6.08
N ARG A 80 8.65 11.43 -4.85
CA ARG A 80 7.43 10.68 -4.46
C ARG A 80 6.19 11.09 -5.27
N LYS A 81 6.03 12.37 -5.59
CA LYS A 81 4.93 12.83 -6.46
C LYS A 81 5.10 12.28 -7.88
N LEU A 82 6.32 12.34 -8.42
CA LEU A 82 6.61 11.81 -9.76
C LEU A 82 6.36 10.29 -9.83
N MET A 83 6.78 9.55 -8.81
CA MET A 83 6.53 8.11 -8.71
C MET A 83 5.02 7.77 -8.73
N LYS A 84 4.19 8.54 -8.01
CA LYS A 84 2.73 8.35 -8.04
C LYS A 84 2.14 8.67 -9.41
N LEU A 85 2.65 9.69 -10.09
CA LEU A 85 2.22 10.02 -11.45
C LEU A 85 2.58 8.90 -12.43
N LEU A 86 3.79 8.35 -12.30
CA LEU A 86 4.25 7.22 -13.10
C LEU A 86 3.43 5.95 -12.83
N GLN A 87 2.99 5.77 -11.58
CA GLN A 87 2.09 4.68 -11.20
C GLN A 87 0.70 4.85 -11.84
N ALA A 88 0.17 6.08 -11.87
CA ALA A 88 -1.11 6.38 -12.48
C ALA A 88 -1.07 6.31 -14.01
N ASN A 89 0.07 6.64 -14.61
CA ASN A 89 0.27 6.59 -16.05
C ASN A 89 1.69 6.10 -16.41
N PRO A 90 1.85 4.79 -16.67
CA PRO A 90 3.15 4.19 -17.00
C PRO A 90 3.68 4.62 -18.38
N TYR A 91 2.85 5.18 -19.26
CA TYR A 91 3.31 5.70 -20.55
C TYR A 91 4.11 7.01 -20.40
N LEU A 92 3.85 7.79 -19.36
CA LEU A 92 4.58 9.04 -19.09
C LEU A 92 6.08 8.81 -18.94
N GLY A 93 6.50 7.70 -18.33
CA GLY A 93 7.94 7.44 -18.18
C GLY A 93 8.63 7.21 -19.52
N ARG A 94 7.92 6.62 -20.50
CA ARG A 94 8.45 6.48 -21.86
C ARG A 94 8.52 7.82 -22.57
N GLN A 95 7.54 8.71 -22.38
CA GLN A 95 7.60 10.07 -22.92
C GLN A 95 8.72 10.91 -22.28
N LEU A 96 9.10 10.64 -21.04
CA LEU A 96 10.20 11.32 -20.36
C LEU A 96 11.58 10.80 -20.78
N LEU A 97 11.65 9.69 -21.51
CA LEU A 97 12.89 9.15 -22.08
C LEU A 97 13.22 9.71 -23.47
N GLU A 98 12.22 10.28 -24.15
CA GLU A 98 12.31 10.92 -25.47
C GLU A 98 12.83 12.37 -25.36
#